data_AF-A0A3A9FR36-F1
#
_entry.id   AF-A0A3A9FR36-F1
#
_cell.length_a   1.000
_cell.length_b   1.000
_cell.length_c   1.000
_cell.angle_alpha   90.00
_cell.angle_beta   90.00
_cell.angle_gamma   90.00
#
_symmetry.space_group_name_H-M   'P 1'
#
loop_
_entity.id
_entity.type
_entity.pdbx_description
1 polymer ?
#
loop_
_entity_poly.entity_id
_entity_poly.type
_entity_poly.pdbx_seq_one_letter_code
_entity_poly.pdbx_strand_id
1 'polypeptide(L)'
;MDAIEDIYSNDVYLPFIIYCREHNYRTMQDLRRCSFDRLINVSGMTQGLLLRIKTLYTAYCKKHPDMHIGSAPPRPRAVHTPSAPPPELAERLETYFKSHNDALIRLPDLCKELGCKRGDITKTLEKASWCKAVDSTTFFYSPV
;
A
#
# COMPACT_ATOMS: atom_id res chain seq x y z
N MET A 1 -24.07 -14.27 -9.01
CA MET A 1 -24.43 -13.14 -8.14
C MET A 1 -23.88 -13.45 -6.77
N ASP A 2 -22.83 -12.75 -6.35
CA ASP A 2 -22.24 -12.95 -5.03
C ASP A 2 -23.11 -12.26 -3.98
N ALA A 3 -23.98 -13.05 -3.35
CA ALA A 3 -24.84 -12.58 -2.27
C ALA A 3 -23.99 -12.26 -1.04
N ILE A 4 -24.34 -11.18 -0.33
CA ILE A 4 -23.64 -10.79 0.90
C ILE A 4 -23.69 -11.94 1.92
N GLU A 5 -24.82 -12.65 2.00
CA GLU A 5 -25.01 -13.78 2.93
C GLU A 5 -24.11 -14.98 2.63
N ASP A 6 -23.71 -15.17 1.38
CA ASP A 6 -22.80 -16.25 0.95
C ASP A 6 -21.34 -15.93 1.28
N ILE A 7 -20.97 -14.64 1.25
CA ILE A 7 -19.62 -14.19 1.57
C ILE A 7 -19.44 -14.01 3.08
N TYR A 8 -20.49 -13.58 3.77
CA TYR A 8 -20.49 -13.29 5.20
C TYR A 8 -21.27 -14.34 6.00
N SER A 9 -21.21 -15.61 5.62
CA SER A 9 -22.05 -16.68 6.20
C SER A 9 -21.78 -17.03 7.67
N ASN A 10 -20.73 -16.46 8.27
CA ASN A 10 -20.39 -16.73 9.66
C ASN A 10 -21.25 -15.88 10.60
N ASP A 11 -21.74 -16.47 11.70
CA ASP A 11 -22.57 -15.82 12.72
C ASP A 11 -21.95 -14.53 13.31
N VAL A 12 -20.63 -14.39 13.26
CA VAL A 12 -19.98 -13.13 13.67
C VAL A 12 -20.39 -11.94 12.81
N TYR A 13 -20.82 -12.17 11.56
CA TYR A 13 -21.28 -11.13 10.63
C TYR A 13 -22.80 -10.97 10.61
N LEU A 14 -23.54 -11.70 11.44
CA LEU A 14 -24.99 -11.58 11.56
C LEU A 14 -25.48 -10.13 11.76
N PRO A 15 -24.88 -9.29 12.64
CA PRO A 15 -25.27 -7.87 12.74
C PRO A 15 -25.02 -7.07 11.45
N PHE A 16 -24.01 -7.45 10.66
CA PHE A 16 -23.76 -6.86 9.35
C PHE A 16 -24.79 -7.29 8.31
N ILE A 17 -25.17 -8.56 8.29
CA ILE A 17 -26.18 -9.10 7.38
C ILE A 17 -27.54 -8.46 7.67
N ILE A 18 -27.92 -8.33 8.94
CA ILE A 18 -29.17 -7.64 9.34
C ILE A 18 -29.16 -6.22 8.80
N TYR A 19 -28.07 -5.46 9.04
CA TYR A 19 -27.94 -4.12 8.50
C TYR A 19 -28.05 -4.09 6.97
N CYS A 20 -27.41 -5.03 6.28
CA CYS A 20 -27.50 -5.11 4.82
C CYS A 20 -28.93 -5.38 4.35
N ARG A 21 -29.69 -6.25 5.02
CA ARG A 21 -31.09 -6.53 4.72
C ARG A 21 -31.99 -5.32 4.92
N GLU A 22 -31.85 -4.61 6.05
CA GLU A 22 -32.60 -3.37 6.33
C GLU A 22 -32.37 -2.29 5.26
N HIS A 23 -31.13 -2.18 4.78
CA HIS A 23 -30.76 -1.23 3.73
C HIS A 23 -30.93 -1.78 2.30
N ASN A 24 -31.57 -2.95 2.14
CA ASN A 24 -31.81 -3.62 0.86
C ASN A 24 -30.55 -3.94 0.05
N TYR A 25 -29.41 -4.07 0.71
CA TYR A 25 -28.18 -4.57 0.12
C TYR A 25 -28.25 -6.10 0.05
N ARG A 26 -28.37 -6.65 -1.16
CA ARG A 26 -28.44 -8.11 -1.38
C ARG A 26 -27.14 -8.67 -1.93
N THR A 27 -26.44 -7.90 -2.76
CA THR A 27 -25.22 -8.34 -3.44
C THR A 27 -24.00 -7.55 -2.98
N MET A 28 -22.81 -8.14 -3.15
CA MET A 28 -21.55 -7.44 -2.87
C MET A 28 -21.42 -6.13 -3.64
N GLN A 29 -22.09 -5.99 -4.80
CA GLN A 29 -22.09 -4.73 -5.56
C GLN A 29 -22.84 -3.60 -4.86
N ASP A 30 -23.93 -3.92 -4.15
CA ASP A 30 -24.72 -2.95 -3.40
C ASP A 30 -23.92 -2.30 -2.27
N LEU A 31 -22.93 -3.03 -1.72
CA LEU A 31 -22.04 -2.52 -0.69
C LEU A 31 -21.18 -1.33 -1.16
N ARG A 32 -21.09 -1.03 -2.46
CA ARG A 32 -20.47 0.23 -2.93
C ARG A 32 -21.23 1.46 -2.45
N ARG A 33 -22.54 1.36 -2.28
CA ARG A 33 -23.40 2.43 -1.78
C ARG A 33 -23.45 2.44 -0.26
N CYS A 34 -22.91 1.40 0.39
CA CYS A 34 -22.91 1.27 1.83
C CYS A 34 -21.82 2.14 2.46
N SER A 35 -22.23 2.98 3.40
CA SER A 35 -21.30 3.78 4.21
C SER A 35 -20.80 2.97 5.40
N PHE A 36 -19.62 2.35 5.27
CA PHE A 36 -18.95 1.62 6.34
C PHE A 36 -18.62 2.45 7.59
N ASP A 37 -18.73 3.77 7.50
CA ASP A 37 -18.57 4.67 8.64
C ASP A 37 -19.80 4.66 9.56
N ARG A 38 -21.00 4.52 9.00
CA ARG A 38 -22.25 4.47 9.78
C ARG A 38 -22.45 3.15 10.51
N LEU A 39 -21.81 2.09 10.01
CA LEU A 39 -21.85 0.75 10.59
C LEU A 39 -21.29 0.68 12.01
N ILE A 40 -20.44 1.63 12.43
CA ILE A 40 -19.95 1.67 13.82
C ILE A 40 -21.05 2.02 14.84
N ASN A 41 -22.13 2.65 14.39
CA ASN A 41 -23.26 3.04 15.25
C ASN A 41 -24.33 1.94 15.35
N VAL A 42 -24.15 0.80 14.66
CA VAL A 42 -25.11 -0.30 14.68
C VAL A 42 -24.87 -1.16 15.91
N SER A 43 -25.95 -1.48 16.65
CA SER A 43 -25.88 -2.36 17.82
C SER A 43 -25.29 -3.73 17.46
N GLY A 44 -24.23 -4.14 18.16
CA GLY A 44 -23.52 -5.40 17.89
C GLY A 44 -22.35 -5.29 16.91
N MET A 45 -22.09 -4.12 16.33
CA MET A 45 -20.86 -3.86 15.57
C MET A 45 -19.72 -3.48 16.50
N THR A 46 -18.67 -4.29 16.51
CA THR A 46 -17.39 -3.93 17.14
C THR A 46 -16.42 -3.39 16.08
N GLN A 47 -15.48 -2.54 16.51
CA GLN A 47 -14.43 -2.03 15.60
C GLN A 47 -13.63 -3.15 14.92
N GLY A 48 -13.37 -4.25 15.65
CA GLY A 48 -12.70 -5.42 15.10
C GLY A 48 -13.50 -6.12 14.01
N LEU A 49 -14.82 -6.26 14.21
CA LEU A 49 -15.71 -6.83 13.20
C LEU A 49 -15.79 -5.94 11.96
N LEU A 50 -15.91 -4.62 12.15
CA LEU A 50 -15.93 -3.64 11.06
C LEU A 50 -14.66 -3.70 10.22
N LEU A 51 -13.49 -3.80 10.86
CA LEU A 51 -12.21 -3.94 10.16
C LEU A 51 -12.17 -5.22 9.33
N ARG A 52 -12.71 -6.33 9.88
CA ARG A 52 -12.76 -7.62 9.20
C ARG A 52 -13.69 -7.58 7.98
N ILE A 53 -14.85 -6.94 8.11
CA ILE A 53 -15.80 -6.71 7.01
C ILE A 53 -15.15 -5.87 5.92
N LYS A 54 -14.53 -4.73 6.27
CA LYS A 54 -13.80 -3.88 5.30
C LYS A 54 -12.69 -4.65 4.59
N THR A 55 -11.99 -5.52 5.31
CA THR A 55 -10.91 -6.36 4.76
C THR A 55 -11.45 -7.38 3.76
N LEU A 56 -12.52 -8.10 4.11
CA LEU A 56 -13.22 -9.05 3.24
C LEU A 56 -13.76 -8.38 1.99
N TYR A 57 -14.47 -7.26 2.15
CA TYR A 57 -14.98 -6.47 1.05
C TYR A 57 -13.87 -5.97 0.12
N THR A 58 -12.77 -5.48 0.69
CA THR A 58 -11.60 -5.04 -0.10
C THR A 58 -10.98 -6.22 -0.84
N ALA A 59 -10.83 -7.39 -0.20
CA ALA A 59 -10.30 -8.59 -0.83
C ALA A 59 -11.21 -9.12 -1.96
N TYR A 60 -12.52 -9.03 -1.77
CA TYR A 60 -13.50 -9.36 -2.80
C TYR A 60 -13.42 -8.40 -4.00
N CYS A 61 -13.37 -7.09 -3.76
CA CYS A 61 -13.23 -6.08 -4.80
C CYS A 61 -11.94 -6.24 -5.62
N LYS A 62 -10.86 -6.77 -5.02
CA LYS A 62 -9.63 -7.17 -5.75
C LYS A 62 -9.85 -8.29 -6.74
N LYS A 63 -10.65 -9.29 -6.35
CA LYS A 63 -10.90 -10.49 -7.15
C LYS A 63 -11.91 -10.23 -8.26
N HIS A 64 -12.76 -9.23 -8.10
CA HIS A 64 -13.80 -8.84 -9.06
C HIS A 64 -13.55 -7.42 -9.57
N PRO A 65 -12.60 -7.21 -10.50
CA PRO A 65 -12.30 -5.89 -11.07
C PRO A 65 -13.47 -5.29 -11.86
N ASP A 66 -14.43 -6.12 -12.28
CA ASP A 66 -15.72 -5.71 -12.84
C ASP A 66 -16.57 -4.87 -11.86
N MET A 67 -16.22 -4.92 -10.57
CA MET A 67 -16.79 -4.01 -9.58
C MET A 67 -16.27 -2.57 -9.64
N HIS A 68 -15.48 -2.19 -10.65
CA HIS A 68 -15.07 -0.82 -10.89
C HIS A 68 -15.80 -0.23 -12.11
N ILE A 69 -17.13 -0.26 -12.15
CA ILE A 69 -17.88 0.58 -13.08
C ILE A 69 -18.01 1.99 -12.45
N GLY A 70 -17.18 2.92 -12.93
CA GLY A 70 -17.36 4.36 -12.75
C GLY A 70 -16.36 5.05 -11.80
N SER A 71 -15.46 5.84 -12.41
CA SER A 71 -14.59 6.86 -11.80
C SER A 71 -13.36 6.40 -11.02
N ALA A 72 -12.37 5.93 -11.77
CA ALA A 72 -11.07 6.59 -11.96
C ALA A 72 -10.16 5.62 -12.72
N PRO A 73 -9.23 6.10 -13.58
CA PRO A 73 -8.19 5.21 -14.08
C PRO A 73 -7.53 4.54 -12.87
N PRO A 74 -7.12 3.26 -12.99
CA PRO A 74 -6.58 2.53 -11.86
C PRO A 74 -5.42 3.34 -11.31
N ARG A 75 -5.56 3.90 -10.10
CA ARG A 75 -4.37 4.00 -9.25
C ARG A 75 -3.98 2.55 -9.05
N PRO A 76 -2.84 2.10 -9.61
CA PRO A 76 -2.40 0.76 -9.32
C PRO A 76 -2.34 0.69 -7.80
N ARG A 77 -2.91 -0.39 -7.26
CA ARG A 77 -2.36 -1.00 -6.06
C ARG A 77 -0.86 -0.82 -6.14
N ALA A 78 -0.22 -0.47 -5.03
CA ALA A 78 1.14 -0.89 -4.80
C ALA A 78 1.15 -2.43 -4.81
N VAL A 79 1.02 -3.00 -6.01
CA VAL A 79 1.80 -4.13 -6.43
C VAL A 79 3.21 -3.71 -6.04
N HIS A 80 3.91 -4.55 -5.30
CA HIS A 80 5.34 -4.60 -5.43
C HIS A 80 5.64 -4.89 -6.90
N THR A 81 5.52 -3.88 -7.76
CA THR A 81 6.37 -3.80 -8.92
C THR A 81 7.79 -3.73 -8.33
N PRO A 82 8.75 -4.49 -8.84
CA PRO A 82 10.13 -4.07 -8.76
C PRO A 82 10.20 -2.75 -9.53
N SER A 83 9.80 -1.66 -8.88
CA SER A 83 10.09 -0.33 -9.37
C SER A 83 11.59 -0.29 -9.40
N ALA A 84 12.14 -0.37 -10.61
CA ALA A 84 13.45 0.19 -10.85
C ALA A 84 13.43 1.58 -10.19
N PRO A 85 14.41 1.90 -9.35
CA PRO A 85 14.46 3.21 -8.74
C PRO A 85 14.33 4.26 -9.86
N PRO A 86 13.52 5.32 -9.66
CA PRO A 86 13.39 6.35 -10.67
C PRO A 86 14.80 6.81 -11.07
N PRO A 87 15.15 6.87 -12.36
CA PRO A 87 16.51 7.19 -12.82
C PRO A 87 17.02 8.51 -12.22
N GLU A 88 16.10 9.44 -11.96
CA GLU A 88 16.33 10.71 -11.28
C GLU A 88 16.93 10.56 -9.86
N LEU A 89 16.57 9.50 -9.12
CA LEU A 89 17.09 9.23 -7.79
C LEU A 89 18.53 8.71 -7.85
N ALA A 90 18.87 7.91 -8.86
CA ALA A 90 20.23 7.44 -9.09
C ALA A 90 21.16 8.59 -9.48
N GLU A 91 20.70 9.50 -10.35
CA GLU A 91 21.46 10.69 -10.76
C GLU A 91 21.69 11.67 -9.61
N ARG A 92 20.68 11.89 -8.75
CA ARG A 92 20.82 12.73 -7.55
C ARG A 92 21.76 12.11 -6.53
N LEU A 93 21.65 10.80 -6.28
CA LEU A 93 22.60 10.09 -5.42
C LEU A 93 24.02 10.17 -5.98
N GLU A 94 24.21 9.92 -7.27
CA GLU A 94 25.55 9.99 -7.89
C GLU A 94 26.15 11.39 -7.77
N THR A 95 25.36 12.44 -7.99
CA THR A 95 25.80 13.84 -7.83
C THR A 95 26.18 14.14 -6.39
N TYR A 96 25.38 13.70 -5.42
CA TYR A 96 25.67 13.87 -4.00
C TYR A 96 26.97 13.15 -3.62
N PHE A 97 27.13 11.90 -4.05
CA PHE A 97 28.33 11.11 -3.78
C PHE A 97 29.58 11.66 -4.47
N LYS A 98 29.47 12.19 -5.71
CA LYS A 98 30.56 12.89 -6.40
C LYS A 98 31.00 14.15 -5.65
N SER A 99 30.05 14.91 -5.13
CA SER A 99 30.32 16.11 -4.32
C SER A 99 30.90 15.79 -2.95
N HIS A 100 30.64 14.58 -2.43
CA HIS A 100 31.10 14.08 -1.14
C HIS A 100 32.03 12.86 -1.31
N ASN A 101 32.94 12.90 -2.30
CA ASN A 101 33.75 11.74 -2.68
C ASN A 101 34.74 11.26 -1.60
N ASP A 102 35.13 12.14 -0.67
CA ASP A 102 36.07 11.84 0.41
C ASP A 102 35.36 11.51 1.74
N ALA A 103 34.02 11.55 1.77
CA ALA A 103 33.23 11.43 2.98
C ALA A 103 32.39 10.14 3.02
N LEU A 104 32.29 9.56 4.21
CA LEU A 104 31.36 8.48 4.52
C LEU A 104 29.94 9.03 4.58
N ILE A 105 29.11 8.64 3.62
CA ILE A 105 27.73 9.10 3.50
C ILE A 105 26.81 8.11 4.21
N ARG A 106 26.03 8.62 5.17
CA ARG A 106 25.10 7.79 5.94
C ARG A 106 23.73 7.76 5.26
N LEU A 107 23.11 6.58 5.24
CA LEU A 107 21.75 6.36 4.76
C LEU A 107 20.70 7.33 5.34
N PRO A 108 20.70 7.69 6.66
CA PRO A 108 19.80 8.71 7.19
C PRO A 108 20.03 10.12 6.60
N ASP A 109 21.26 10.45 6.22
CA ASP A 109 21.61 11.74 5.60
C ASP A 109 21.02 11.81 4.18
N LEU A 110 21.16 10.73 3.41
CA LEU A 110 20.53 10.56 2.11
C LEU A 110 19.00 10.59 2.19
N CYS A 111 18.43 9.93 3.21
CA CYS A 111 16.99 9.94 3.45
C CYS A 111 16.47 11.35 3.76
N LYS A 112 17.29 12.20 4.40
CA LYS A 112 16.97 13.59 4.76
C LYS A 112 17.12 14.54 3.58
N GLU A 113 18.18 14.41 2.78
CA GLU A 113 18.40 15.25 1.60
C GLU A 113 17.38 14.94 0.50
N LEU A 114 17.20 13.65 0.18
CA LEU A 114 16.34 13.23 -0.93
C LEU A 114 14.86 13.10 -0.52
N GLY A 115 14.54 13.09 0.78
CA GLY A 115 13.18 12.84 1.27
C GLY A 115 12.63 11.47 0.90
N CYS A 116 13.49 10.54 0.47
CA CYS A 116 13.11 9.25 -0.08
C CYS A 116 13.19 8.12 0.95
N LYS A 117 12.44 7.03 0.71
CA LYS A 117 12.47 5.86 1.60
C LYS A 117 13.83 5.19 1.56
N ARG A 118 14.35 4.85 2.74
CA ARG A 118 15.58 4.06 2.94
C ARG A 118 15.70 2.86 1.99
N GLY A 119 14.61 2.10 1.80
CA GLY A 119 14.60 0.92 0.93
C GLY A 119 14.83 1.19 -0.56
N ASP A 120 14.38 2.34 -1.08
CA ASP A 120 14.64 2.74 -2.47
C ASP A 120 16.10 3.17 -2.66
N ILE A 121 16.63 3.92 -1.69
CA ILE A 121 18.03 4.36 -1.68
C ILE A 121 18.95 3.13 -1.62
N THR A 122 18.72 2.19 -0.70
CA THR A 122 19.53 0.97 -0.57
C THR A 122 19.51 0.14 -1.86
N LYS A 123 18.33 -0.07 -2.46
CA LYS A 123 18.22 -0.80 -3.73
C LYS A 123 18.95 -0.13 -4.90
N THR A 124 19.04 1.19 -4.88
CA THR A 124 19.76 1.96 -5.91
C THR A 124 21.26 1.84 -5.71
N LEU A 125 21.71 1.97 -4.46
CA LEU A 125 23.11 1.83 -4.07
C LEU A 125 23.62 0.39 -4.30
N GLU A 126 22.82 -0.63 -3.99
CA GLU A 126 23.18 -2.04 -4.27
C GLU A 126 23.36 -2.33 -5.77
N LYS A 127 22.68 -1.58 -6.64
CA LYS A 127 22.81 -1.70 -8.10
C LYS A 127 23.89 -0.78 -8.69
N ALA A 128 24.37 0.19 -7.92
CA ALA A 128 25.29 1.21 -8.40
C ALA A 128 26.73 0.76 -8.20
N SER A 129 27.43 0.50 -9.31
CA SER A 129 28.85 0.10 -9.31
C SER A 129 29.80 1.18 -8.81
N TRP A 130 29.36 2.44 -8.71
CA TRP A 130 30.14 3.60 -8.28
C TRP A 130 30.07 3.89 -6.77
N CYS A 131 29.34 3.07 -6.00
CA CYS A 131 29.28 3.20 -4.55
C CYS A 131 29.60 1.87 -3.89
N LYS A 132 30.11 1.93 -2.66
CA LYS A 132 30.42 0.73 -1.88
C LYS A 132 29.93 0.89 -0.46
N ALA A 133 29.25 -0.13 0.04
CA ALA A 133 28.78 -0.17 1.42
C ALA A 133 29.95 -0.47 2.35
N VAL A 134 30.14 0.37 3.38
CA VAL A 134 31.04 0.08 4.52
C VAL A 134 30.27 -0.68 5.59
N ASP A 135 29.02 -0.26 5.84
CA ASP A 135 28.11 -0.80 6.84
C ASP A 135 26.68 -0.83 6.30
N SER A 136 25.75 -1.47 7.03
CA SER A 136 24.32 -1.51 6.69
C SER A 136 23.66 -0.12 6.59
N THR A 137 24.32 0.93 7.06
CA THR A 137 23.82 2.31 7.05
C THR A 137 24.82 3.33 6.51
N THR A 138 25.99 2.91 6.04
CA THR A 138 27.07 3.82 5.62
C THR A 138 27.66 3.36 4.30
N PHE A 139 27.75 4.29 3.35
CA PHE A 139 28.21 4.08 1.99
C PHE A 139 29.29 5.10 1.66
N PHE A 140 30.23 4.73 0.79
CA PHE A 140 31.22 5.65 0.27
C PHE A 140 31.22 5.65 -1.25
N TYR A 141 31.62 6.77 -1.83
CA TYR A 141 31.80 6.88 -3.27
C TYR A 141 33.08 6.16 -3.67
N SER A 142 32.95 5.16 -4.55
CA SER A 142 34.08 4.38 -5.05
C SER A 142 33.86 4.20 -6.55
N PRO A 143 34.25 5.17 -7.38
CA PRO A 143 34.22 4.97 -8.82
C PRO A 143 35.14 3.80 -9.15
N VAL A 144 34.59 2.79 -9.85
CA VAL A 144 35.36 1.70 -10.47
C VAL A 144 36.13 2.21 -11.67
#